data_AF-A0A938TGB6-F1
#
_entry.id   AF-A0A938TGB6-F1
#
_cell.length_a   1.000
_cell.length_b   1.000
_cell.length_c   1.000
_cell.angle_alpha   90.00
_cell.angle_beta   90.00
_cell.angle_gamma   90.00
#
_symmetry.space_group_name_H-M   'P 1'
#
loop_
_entity.id
_entity.type
_entity.pdbx_description
1 polymer ?
#
loop_
_entity_poly.entity_id
_entity_poly.type
_entity_poly.pdbx_seq_one_letter_code
_entity_poly.pdbx_strand_id
1 'polypeptide(L)'
;MISSRSHISAKQSKRELILEIAAPLFSAHDFHEVNMELVAKNAEIAKGTIYNYFKSKEELYFAIIETRLSKLISELQKKIDQQISVLEDLKGFILHVFMFMMKYQNFFLIFQRTRLKTQSTNHSEIEEKMSLLKLMLSNILTEGIERKVFREVDPCLTSDIILGIIYSTVQRNIGKNHHDDLIEAERNYLFDFIKDGILTPYIIEKQLDGKTILLTRTLSQSDESSLLFTSAGAKVIVLPTLKIVPPSSWKKCDDAIKDILEFDSIIFSSVNAVRWFLKRLEYHELKLDLSAYDVIAVGPKTEAECKTQGIHVSFVPKEFSSIGVINEIKGQNIIGKRFLIPHSEIGRPELVDELTKLGALPVSVPVYDVVVPEPNEIEDSISQLKVNTIDLYVFTSPSTFVNYLEIFKIKNAVEYFKNEIIAAIGPTTKKAIENYGVQVKIVPDNHTIQGLVDSVVNYFKKEN
;
A
#
# COMPACT_ATOMS: atom_id res chain seq x y z
N MET A 1 12.96 -18.57 -59.30
CA MET A 1 12.82 -17.78 -58.05
C MET A 1 11.98 -18.46 -56.94
N ILE A 2 11.41 -19.66 -57.14
CA ILE A 2 10.59 -20.35 -56.12
C ILE A 2 11.44 -21.28 -55.21
N SER A 3 12.53 -21.86 -55.74
CA SER A 3 13.43 -22.77 -54.98
C SER A 3 14.18 -22.07 -53.83
N SER A 4 14.60 -20.81 -53.99
CA SER A 4 15.38 -20.09 -52.97
C SER A 4 14.58 -19.73 -51.71
N ARG A 5 13.29 -19.41 -51.82
CA ARG A 5 12.44 -19.09 -50.65
C ARG A 5 12.14 -20.31 -49.78
N SER A 6 11.96 -21.50 -50.38
CA SER A 6 11.71 -22.75 -49.64
C SER A 6 12.93 -23.24 -48.85
N HIS A 7 14.13 -23.12 -49.42
CA HIS A 7 15.38 -23.49 -48.75
C HIS A 7 15.75 -22.53 -47.61
N ILE A 8 15.44 -21.23 -47.74
CA ILE A 8 15.65 -20.23 -46.68
C ILE A 8 14.75 -20.54 -45.48
N SER A 9 13.47 -20.87 -45.71
CA SER A 9 12.51 -21.26 -44.66
C SER A 9 12.94 -22.52 -43.91
N ALA A 10 13.36 -23.58 -44.60
CA ALA A 10 13.81 -24.82 -43.97
C ALA A 10 15.14 -24.65 -43.21
N LYS A 11 16.06 -23.82 -43.73
CA LYS A 11 17.33 -23.49 -43.07
C LYS A 11 17.11 -22.65 -41.81
N GLN A 12 16.18 -21.70 -41.85
CA GLN A 12 15.82 -20.85 -40.70
C GLN A 12 15.13 -21.66 -39.59
N SER A 13 14.22 -22.57 -39.96
CA SER A 13 13.56 -23.49 -39.03
C SER A 13 14.57 -24.42 -38.32
N LYS A 14 15.58 -24.95 -39.03
CA LYS A 14 16.63 -25.78 -38.41
C LYS A 14 17.56 -24.97 -37.50
N ARG A 15 17.87 -23.73 -37.85
CA ARG A 15 18.66 -22.84 -36.97
C ARG A 15 17.92 -22.60 -35.65
N GLU A 16 16.62 -22.31 -35.70
CA GLU A 16 15.80 -22.11 -34.51
C GLU A 16 15.69 -23.37 -33.64
N LEU A 17 15.51 -24.54 -34.25
CA LEU A 17 15.51 -25.82 -33.54
C LEU A 17 16.80 -26.04 -32.75
N ILE A 18 17.96 -25.77 -33.37
CA ILE A 18 19.26 -25.92 -32.70
C ILE A 18 19.35 -24.98 -31.49
N LEU A 19 18.90 -23.74 -31.61
CA LEU A 19 18.90 -22.76 -30.51
C LEU A 19 17.97 -23.19 -29.36
N GLU A 20 16.79 -23.73 -29.68
CA GLU A 20 15.82 -24.19 -28.67
C GLU A 20 16.33 -25.39 -27.87
N ILE A 21 17.06 -26.29 -28.51
CA ILE A 21 17.62 -27.48 -27.86
C ILE A 21 18.91 -27.15 -27.11
N ALA A 22 19.70 -26.19 -27.61
CA ALA A 22 20.92 -25.75 -26.94
C ALA A 22 20.63 -24.92 -25.68
N ALA A 23 19.55 -24.13 -25.64
CA ALA A 23 19.25 -23.25 -24.52
C ALA A 23 19.11 -23.97 -23.16
N PRO A 24 18.35 -25.08 -23.02
CA PRO A 24 18.32 -25.87 -21.79
C PRO A 24 19.71 -26.31 -21.34
N LEU A 25 20.53 -26.80 -22.27
CA LEU A 25 21.88 -27.30 -21.97
C LEU A 25 22.78 -26.19 -21.40
N PHE A 26 22.80 -25.01 -22.03
CA PHE A 26 23.58 -23.87 -21.53
C PHE A 26 23.00 -23.23 -20.27
N SER A 27 21.70 -23.38 -20.04
CA SER A 27 21.05 -22.89 -18.81
C SER A 27 21.20 -23.86 -17.62
N ALA A 28 21.39 -25.16 -17.84
CA ALA A 28 21.53 -26.13 -16.76
C ALA A 28 23.01 -26.37 -16.37
N HIS A 29 23.94 -26.13 -17.29
CA HIS A 29 25.35 -26.45 -17.12
C HIS A 29 26.25 -25.23 -17.25
N ASP A 30 27.46 -25.33 -16.73
CA ASP A 30 28.48 -24.31 -16.96
C ASP A 30 28.90 -24.29 -18.44
N PHE A 31 29.30 -23.11 -18.94
CA PHE A 31 29.64 -22.92 -20.36
C PHE A 31 30.65 -23.96 -20.86
N HIS A 32 31.63 -24.34 -20.03
CA HIS A 32 32.67 -25.31 -20.38
C HIS A 32 32.16 -26.75 -20.48
N GLU A 33 31.11 -27.12 -19.76
CA GLU A 33 30.55 -28.47 -19.71
C GLU A 33 29.72 -28.80 -20.95
N VAL A 34 29.12 -27.79 -21.59
CA VAL A 34 28.40 -27.98 -22.85
C VAL A 34 29.40 -28.19 -23.98
N ASN A 35 29.16 -29.16 -24.86
CA ASN A 35 29.94 -29.36 -26.09
C ASN A 35 29.01 -29.56 -27.29
N MET A 36 29.53 -29.32 -28.50
CA MET A 36 28.74 -29.36 -29.74
C MET A 36 28.17 -30.75 -30.05
N GLU A 37 28.76 -31.81 -29.50
CA GLU A 37 28.31 -33.18 -29.69
C GLU A 37 27.09 -33.52 -28.84
N LEU A 38 27.06 -33.02 -27.61
CA LEU A 38 25.90 -33.09 -26.73
C LEU A 38 24.71 -32.37 -27.35
N VAL A 39 24.92 -31.18 -27.93
CA VAL A 39 23.87 -30.44 -28.65
C VAL A 39 23.37 -31.24 -29.85
N ALA A 40 24.26 -31.81 -30.66
CA ALA A 40 23.90 -32.63 -31.82
C ALA A 40 23.06 -33.85 -31.44
N LYS A 41 23.46 -34.54 -30.37
CA LYS A 41 22.75 -35.70 -29.84
C LYS A 41 21.34 -35.33 -29.37
N ASN A 42 21.19 -34.26 -28.59
CA ASN A 42 19.87 -33.81 -28.11
C ASN A 42 19.00 -33.25 -29.25
N ALA A 43 19.61 -32.72 -30.30
CA ALA A 43 18.90 -32.20 -31.47
C ALA A 43 18.59 -33.26 -32.53
N GLU A 44 18.98 -34.52 -32.32
CA GLU A 44 18.79 -35.63 -33.26
C GLU A 44 19.32 -35.32 -34.67
N ILE A 45 20.44 -34.58 -34.75
CA ILE A 45 21.09 -34.20 -36.02
C ILE A 45 22.57 -34.54 -36.01
N ALA A 46 23.15 -34.72 -37.20
CA ALA A 46 24.58 -34.94 -37.33
C ALA A 46 25.37 -33.73 -36.81
N LYS A 47 26.49 -33.96 -36.11
CA LYS A 47 27.41 -32.93 -35.61
C LYS A 47 27.83 -31.93 -36.71
N GLY A 48 28.14 -32.44 -37.91
CA GLY A 48 28.47 -31.61 -39.08
C GLY A 48 27.32 -30.69 -39.52
N THR A 49 26.06 -31.05 -39.24
CA THR A 49 24.91 -30.18 -39.52
C THR A 49 24.91 -28.95 -38.62
N ILE A 50 25.28 -29.07 -37.34
CA ILE A 50 25.37 -27.91 -36.44
C ILE A 50 26.47 -26.95 -36.90
N TYR A 51 27.63 -27.46 -37.32
CA TYR A 51 28.73 -26.64 -37.81
C TYR A 51 28.41 -25.86 -39.10
N ASN A 52 27.37 -26.25 -39.83
CA ASN A 52 26.86 -25.47 -40.96
C ASN A 52 26.10 -24.19 -40.53
N TYR A 53 25.66 -24.12 -39.26
CA TYR A 53 24.92 -22.99 -38.70
C TYR A 53 25.73 -22.19 -37.69
N PHE A 54 26.60 -22.86 -36.91
CA PHE A 54 27.40 -22.25 -35.85
C PHE A 54 28.81 -22.83 -35.87
N LYS A 55 29.82 -22.01 -36.16
CA LYS A 55 31.23 -22.42 -36.28
C LYS A 55 31.82 -22.83 -34.95
N SER A 56 31.31 -22.30 -33.84
CA SER A 56 31.79 -22.59 -32.50
C SER A 56 30.65 -22.70 -31.48
N LYS A 57 30.97 -23.28 -30.33
CA LYS A 57 30.09 -23.31 -29.15
C LYS A 57 29.75 -21.89 -28.66
N GLU A 58 30.72 -20.99 -28.76
CA GLU A 58 30.59 -19.59 -28.39
C GLU A 58 29.58 -18.87 -29.30
N GLU A 59 29.70 -19.06 -30.62
CA GLU A 59 28.75 -18.52 -31.59
C GLU A 59 27.33 -19.05 -31.32
N LEU A 60 27.19 -20.34 -31.03
CA LEU A 60 25.91 -20.92 -30.65
C LEU A 60 25.34 -20.30 -29.36
N TYR A 61 26.17 -20.12 -28.33
CA TYR A 61 25.78 -19.53 -27.05
C TYR A 61 25.25 -18.10 -27.20
N PHE A 62 26.00 -17.24 -27.89
CA PHE A 62 25.59 -15.85 -28.10
C PHE A 62 24.43 -15.71 -29.07
N ALA A 63 24.33 -16.58 -30.08
CA ALA A 63 23.19 -16.60 -30.99
C ALA A 63 21.85 -16.89 -30.28
N ILE A 64 21.85 -17.64 -29.16
CA ILE A 64 20.64 -17.83 -28.34
C ILE A 64 20.18 -16.49 -27.77
N ILE A 65 21.10 -15.73 -27.17
CA ILE A 65 20.82 -14.44 -26.54
C ILE A 65 20.38 -13.43 -27.60
N GLU A 66 21.16 -13.30 -28.66
CA GLU A 66 20.94 -12.34 -29.75
C GLU A 66 19.59 -12.57 -30.45
N THR A 67 19.28 -13.82 -30.79
CA THR A 67 18.02 -14.17 -31.48
C THR A 67 16.81 -13.85 -30.59
N ARG A 68 16.89 -14.15 -29.29
CA ARG A 68 15.78 -13.90 -28.36
C ARG A 68 15.63 -12.42 -28.00
N LEU A 69 16.72 -11.68 -27.80
CA LEU A 69 16.66 -10.22 -27.61
C LEU A 69 16.07 -9.52 -28.84
N SER A 70 16.49 -9.92 -30.04
CA SER A 70 15.94 -9.34 -31.29
C SER A 70 14.44 -9.57 -31.41
N LYS A 71 13.97 -10.75 -31.00
CA LYS A 71 12.54 -11.06 -30.97
C LYS A 71 11.79 -10.20 -29.95
N LEU A 72 12.30 -10.08 -28.72
CA LEU A 72 11.72 -9.22 -27.68
C LEU A 72 11.58 -7.77 -28.14
N ILE A 73 12.65 -7.19 -28.68
CA ILE A 73 12.66 -5.81 -29.17
C ILE A 73 11.64 -5.63 -30.31
N SER A 74 11.57 -6.57 -31.25
CA SER A 74 10.60 -6.50 -32.35
C SER A 74 9.15 -6.61 -31.86
N GLU A 75 8.87 -7.43 -30.86
CA GLU A 75 7.53 -7.56 -30.26
C GLU A 75 7.14 -6.32 -29.45
N LEU A 76 8.09 -5.71 -28.72
CA LEU A 76 7.88 -4.45 -28.00
C LEU A 76 7.58 -3.29 -28.94
N GLN A 77 8.39 -3.12 -30.00
CA GLN A 77 8.21 -2.02 -30.96
C GLN A 77 6.80 -2.03 -31.55
N LYS A 78 6.31 -3.21 -31.97
CA LYS A 78 4.96 -3.37 -32.50
C LYS A 78 3.85 -3.05 -31.50
N LYS A 79 4.09 -3.29 -30.20
CA LYS A 79 3.08 -3.09 -29.14
C LYS A 79 2.97 -1.64 -28.69
N ILE A 80 4.11 -0.95 -28.61
CA ILE A 80 4.19 0.46 -28.18
C ILE A 80 3.60 1.38 -29.26
N ASP A 81 3.86 1.09 -30.55
CA ASP A 81 3.33 1.90 -31.66
C ASP A 81 1.78 1.83 -31.80
N GLN A 82 1.09 1.05 -30.96
CA GLN A 82 -0.36 0.79 -31.03
C GLN A 82 -1.16 1.30 -29.83
N GLN A 83 -0.53 1.86 -28.78
CA GLN A 83 -1.27 2.28 -27.57
C GLN A 83 -1.79 3.71 -27.62
N ILE A 84 -2.77 3.98 -26.74
CA ILE A 84 -3.53 5.23 -26.66
C ILE A 84 -2.88 6.23 -25.69
N SER A 85 -2.05 5.77 -24.73
CA SER A 85 -1.45 6.63 -23.70
C SER A 85 -0.09 6.12 -23.21
N VAL A 86 0.78 7.04 -22.77
CA VAL A 86 2.14 6.76 -22.27
C VAL A 86 2.15 5.81 -21.06
N LEU A 87 1.11 5.85 -20.22
CA LEU A 87 0.98 4.92 -19.10
C LEU A 87 0.71 3.48 -19.57
N GLU A 88 -0.09 3.32 -20.63
CA GLU A 88 -0.33 2.01 -21.25
C GLU A 88 0.90 1.53 -22.03
N ASP A 89 1.72 2.42 -22.60
CA ASP A 89 3.02 2.07 -23.18
C ASP A 89 3.98 1.53 -22.14
N LEU A 90 4.10 2.23 -21.01
CA LEU A 90 4.92 1.79 -19.89
C LEU A 90 4.46 0.42 -19.36
N LYS A 91 3.15 0.26 -19.16
CA LYS A 91 2.54 -1.00 -18.73
C LYS A 91 2.82 -2.11 -19.74
N GLY A 92 2.58 -1.83 -21.02
CA GLY A 92 2.82 -2.76 -22.12
C GLY A 92 4.27 -3.21 -22.17
N PHE A 93 5.22 -2.29 -22.01
CA PHE A 93 6.65 -2.58 -21.94
C PHE A 93 6.97 -3.50 -20.75
N ILE A 94 6.63 -3.09 -19.53
CA ILE A 94 6.96 -3.82 -18.29
C ILE A 94 6.39 -5.24 -18.34
N LEU A 95 5.10 -5.36 -18.64
CA LEU A 95 4.40 -6.64 -18.65
C LEU A 95 4.92 -7.55 -19.75
N HIS A 96 5.22 -7.01 -20.94
CA HIS A 96 5.70 -7.82 -22.04
C HIS A 96 7.13 -8.32 -21.80
N VAL A 97 8.04 -7.48 -21.28
CA VAL A 97 9.39 -7.93 -20.89
C VAL A 97 9.30 -9.03 -19.83
N PHE A 98 8.49 -8.82 -18.78
CA PHE A 98 8.28 -9.82 -17.74
C PHE A 98 7.77 -11.16 -18.31
N MET A 99 6.67 -11.12 -19.08
CA MET A 99 6.07 -12.32 -19.67
C MET A 99 7.01 -13.03 -20.66
N PHE A 100 7.79 -12.27 -21.44
CA PHE A 100 8.75 -12.84 -22.37
C PHE A 100 9.86 -13.59 -21.63
N MET A 101 10.43 -12.99 -20.59
CA MET A 101 11.47 -13.62 -19.79
C MET A 101 10.94 -14.87 -19.05
N MET A 102 9.72 -14.80 -18.53
CA MET A 102 9.04 -15.96 -17.91
C MET A 102 8.75 -17.08 -18.91
N LYS A 103 8.44 -16.75 -20.16
CA LYS A 103 8.23 -17.74 -21.25
C LYS A 103 9.54 -18.40 -21.69
N TYR A 104 10.63 -17.64 -21.74
CA TYR A 104 11.93 -18.12 -22.20
C TYR A 104 12.96 -18.16 -21.05
N GLN A 105 12.66 -18.92 -19.99
CA GLN A 105 13.46 -18.94 -18.75
C GLN A 105 14.92 -19.35 -18.98
N ASN A 106 15.16 -20.36 -19.84
CA ASN A 106 16.52 -20.81 -20.16
C ASN A 106 17.33 -19.68 -20.83
N PHE A 107 16.69 -18.89 -21.70
CA PHE A 107 17.31 -17.69 -22.27
C PHE A 107 17.60 -16.66 -21.19
N PHE A 108 16.66 -16.37 -20.29
CA PHE A 108 16.87 -15.40 -19.22
C PHE A 108 18.05 -15.79 -18.31
N LEU A 109 18.16 -17.06 -17.93
CA LEU A 109 19.27 -17.55 -17.09
C LEU A 109 20.64 -17.40 -17.76
N ILE A 110 20.71 -17.71 -19.06
CA ILE A 110 21.91 -17.51 -19.88
C ILE A 110 22.25 -16.02 -19.98
N PHE A 111 21.25 -15.21 -20.32
CA PHE A 111 21.37 -13.76 -20.45
C PHE A 111 21.84 -13.10 -19.15
N GLN A 112 21.27 -13.46 -18.01
CA GLN A 112 21.63 -12.89 -16.72
C GLN A 112 23.07 -13.24 -16.32
N ARG A 113 23.53 -14.47 -16.57
CA ARG A 113 24.94 -14.84 -16.35
C ARG A 113 25.89 -14.02 -17.21
N THR A 114 25.56 -13.85 -18.50
CA THR A 114 26.35 -13.05 -19.43
C THR A 114 26.41 -11.59 -18.97
N ARG A 115 25.28 -11.01 -18.53
CA ARG A 115 25.21 -9.62 -18.02
C ARG A 115 26.02 -9.39 -16.74
N LEU A 116 26.11 -10.38 -15.86
CA LEU A 116 26.79 -10.26 -14.56
C LEU A 116 28.29 -10.54 -14.61
N LYS A 117 28.79 -11.25 -15.63
CA LYS A 117 30.23 -11.47 -15.82
C LYS A 117 30.86 -10.23 -16.47
N THR A 118 31.48 -9.38 -15.65
CA THR A 118 32.19 -8.15 -16.05
C THR A 118 33.48 -8.36 -16.86
N GLN A 119 33.84 -9.58 -17.23
CA GLN A 119 35.06 -9.87 -17.97
C GLN A 119 34.80 -10.75 -19.20
N SER A 120 35.28 -10.22 -20.33
CA SER A 120 35.88 -10.93 -21.46
C SER A 120 35.03 -11.55 -22.56
N THR A 121 33.89 -10.97 -22.94
CA THR A 121 33.37 -11.10 -24.33
C THR A 121 32.56 -9.86 -24.69
N ASN A 122 33.20 -8.84 -25.28
CA ASN A 122 32.52 -7.69 -25.88
C ASN A 122 31.74 -8.16 -27.11
N HIS A 123 30.53 -8.69 -26.93
CA HIS A 123 29.59 -8.85 -28.03
C HIS A 123 28.85 -7.53 -28.21
N SER A 124 29.42 -6.67 -29.05
CA SER A 124 28.86 -5.34 -29.38
C SER A 124 27.38 -5.42 -29.75
N GLU A 125 26.96 -6.45 -30.48
CA GLU A 125 25.57 -6.65 -30.90
C GLU A 125 24.59 -6.89 -29.74
N ILE A 126 25.03 -7.52 -28.64
CA ILE A 126 24.19 -7.74 -27.45
C ILE A 126 24.08 -6.43 -26.67
N GLU A 127 25.19 -5.71 -26.50
CA GLU A 127 25.21 -4.39 -25.84
C GLU A 127 24.36 -3.37 -26.61
N GLU A 128 24.42 -3.38 -27.94
CA GLU A 128 23.57 -2.55 -28.80
C GLU A 128 22.08 -2.85 -28.59
N LYS A 129 21.70 -4.14 -28.56
CA LYS A 129 20.29 -4.54 -28.31
C LYS A 129 19.83 -4.18 -26.90
N MET A 130 20.70 -4.32 -25.92
CA MET A 130 20.42 -3.90 -24.54
C MET A 130 20.25 -2.38 -24.44
N SER A 131 21.11 -1.63 -25.13
CA SER A 131 20.99 -0.18 -25.22
C SER A 131 19.69 0.23 -25.91
N LEU A 132 19.28 -0.48 -26.96
CA LEU A 132 18.01 -0.24 -27.63
C LEU A 132 16.81 -0.50 -26.71
N LEU A 133 16.82 -1.61 -25.98
CA LEU A 133 15.76 -1.93 -25.00
C LEU A 133 15.64 -0.85 -23.91
N LYS A 134 16.77 -0.38 -23.40
CA LYS A 134 16.82 0.74 -22.43
C LYS A 134 16.31 2.03 -23.04
N LEU A 135 16.70 2.33 -24.27
CA LEU A 135 16.30 3.56 -24.98
C LEU A 135 14.78 3.61 -25.19
N MET A 136 14.16 2.49 -25.54
CA MET A 136 12.69 2.40 -25.67
C MET A 136 11.98 2.81 -24.38
N LEU A 137 12.43 2.27 -23.23
CA LEU A 137 11.86 2.63 -21.93
C LEU A 137 12.17 4.08 -21.53
N SER A 138 13.38 4.54 -21.79
CA SER A 138 13.80 5.92 -21.53
C SER A 138 12.96 6.93 -22.31
N ASN A 139 12.63 6.61 -23.57
CA ASN A 139 11.75 7.44 -24.40
C ASN A 139 10.33 7.50 -23.84
N ILE A 140 9.75 6.37 -23.42
CA ILE A 140 8.43 6.34 -22.76
C ILE A 140 8.44 7.22 -21.51
N LEU A 141 9.48 7.11 -20.68
CA LEU A 141 9.63 7.91 -19.46
C LEU A 141 9.75 9.40 -19.79
N THR A 142 10.57 9.75 -20.78
CA THR A 142 10.81 11.14 -21.21
C THR A 142 9.50 11.77 -21.72
N GLU A 143 8.76 11.08 -22.57
CA GLU A 143 7.47 11.54 -23.08
C GLU A 143 6.44 11.71 -21.94
N GLY A 144 6.43 10.81 -20.97
CA GLY A 144 5.52 10.91 -19.82
C GLY A 144 5.87 12.07 -18.88
N ILE A 145 7.15 12.40 -18.73
CA ILE A 145 7.63 13.59 -18.00
C ILE A 145 7.22 14.86 -18.75
N GLU A 146 7.49 14.94 -20.05
CA GLU A 146 7.14 16.09 -20.91
C GLU A 146 5.62 16.37 -20.89
N ARG A 147 4.80 15.31 -20.87
CA ARG A 147 3.34 15.39 -20.77
C ARG A 147 2.82 15.57 -19.34
N LYS A 148 3.71 15.67 -18.35
CA LYS A 148 3.37 15.79 -16.92
C LYS A 148 2.50 14.65 -16.39
N VAL A 149 2.60 13.47 -17.01
CA VAL A 149 1.97 12.23 -16.55
C VAL A 149 2.85 11.56 -15.50
N PHE A 150 4.18 11.63 -15.66
CA PHE A 150 5.16 11.09 -14.72
C PHE A 150 5.85 12.24 -13.96
N ARG A 151 6.31 11.96 -12.74
CA ARG A 151 7.14 12.90 -11.98
C ARG A 151 8.49 13.12 -12.69
N GLU A 152 9.15 14.24 -12.43
CA GLU A 152 10.53 14.45 -12.91
C GLU A 152 11.48 13.40 -12.30
N VAL A 153 12.07 12.59 -13.18
CA VAL A 153 13.10 11.59 -12.85
C VAL A 153 14.18 11.61 -13.93
N ASP A 154 15.35 11.04 -13.63
CA ASP A 154 16.34 10.71 -14.66
C ASP A 154 15.82 9.50 -15.47
N PRO A 155 15.50 9.66 -16.77
CA PRO A 155 14.93 8.59 -17.58
C PRO A 155 15.88 7.40 -17.77
N CYS A 156 17.19 7.66 -17.86
CA CYS A 156 18.21 6.64 -18.06
C CYS A 156 18.38 5.79 -16.80
N LEU A 157 18.58 6.43 -15.65
CA LEU A 157 18.70 5.74 -14.37
C LEU A 157 17.42 4.97 -14.02
N THR A 158 16.25 5.60 -14.25
CA THR A 158 14.95 4.97 -13.96
C THR A 158 14.72 3.74 -14.85
N SER A 159 15.17 3.77 -16.11
CA SER A 159 15.12 2.60 -17.00
C SER A 159 15.95 1.43 -16.46
N ASP A 160 17.15 1.70 -15.94
CA ASP A 160 18.00 0.69 -15.31
C ASP A 160 17.35 0.08 -14.06
N ILE A 161 16.74 0.92 -13.22
CA ILE A 161 16.02 0.48 -12.01
C ILE A 161 14.83 -0.41 -12.39
N ILE A 162 13.98 0.02 -13.33
CA ILE A 162 12.81 -0.74 -13.78
C ILE A 162 13.21 -2.11 -14.33
N LEU A 163 14.21 -2.16 -15.21
CA LEU A 163 14.72 -3.43 -15.74
C LEU A 163 15.30 -4.31 -14.63
N GLY A 164 15.99 -3.71 -13.65
CA GLY A 164 16.48 -4.42 -12.46
C GLY A 164 15.37 -5.06 -11.63
N ILE A 165 14.26 -4.34 -11.39
CA ILE A 165 13.09 -4.85 -10.69
C ILE A 165 12.45 -6.00 -11.48
N ILE A 166 12.27 -5.85 -12.80
CA ILE A 166 11.74 -6.90 -13.68
C ILE A 166 12.59 -8.16 -13.59
N TYR A 167 13.92 -8.04 -13.76
CA TYR A 167 14.82 -9.20 -13.71
C TYR A 167 14.83 -9.87 -12.34
N SER A 168 14.78 -9.10 -11.26
CA SER A 168 14.70 -9.64 -9.90
C SER A 168 13.39 -10.42 -9.68
N THR A 169 12.28 -9.90 -10.21
CA THR A 169 10.96 -10.54 -10.14
C THR A 169 10.92 -11.83 -10.94
N VAL A 170 11.45 -11.84 -12.17
CA VAL A 170 11.59 -13.05 -12.99
C VAL A 170 12.45 -14.10 -12.27
N GLN A 171 13.64 -13.71 -11.79
CA GLN A 171 14.56 -14.63 -11.12
C GLN A 171 13.93 -15.29 -9.88
N ARG A 172 13.11 -14.55 -9.13
CA ARG A 172 12.40 -15.07 -7.96
C ARG A 172 11.37 -16.15 -8.32
N ASN A 173 10.83 -16.13 -9.54
CA ASN A 173 9.77 -17.05 -10.00
C ASN A 173 10.29 -18.29 -10.72
N ILE A 174 11.52 -18.25 -11.26
CA ILE A 174 12.11 -19.42 -11.95
C ILE A 174 12.35 -20.55 -10.93
N GLY A 175 11.95 -21.77 -11.29
CA GLY A 175 12.19 -22.98 -10.48
C GLY A 175 11.24 -23.19 -9.30
N LYS A 176 10.24 -22.31 -9.10
CA LYS A 176 9.20 -22.49 -8.10
C LYS A 176 7.92 -23.04 -8.76
N ASN A 177 7.31 -24.06 -8.16
CA ASN A 177 5.99 -24.55 -8.54
C ASN A 177 4.90 -23.59 -8.02
N HIS A 178 4.90 -22.36 -8.52
CA HIS A 178 3.82 -21.42 -8.22
C HIS A 178 2.60 -21.74 -9.10
N HIS A 179 1.41 -21.70 -8.50
CA HIS A 179 0.15 -21.70 -9.24
C HIS A 179 0.07 -20.42 -10.11
N ASP A 180 -0.58 -20.51 -11.27
CA ASP A 180 -0.69 -19.40 -12.23
C ASP A 180 -1.22 -18.10 -11.59
N ASP A 181 -2.11 -18.23 -10.59
CA ASP A 181 -2.67 -17.11 -9.81
C ASP A 181 -1.61 -16.27 -9.06
N LEU A 182 -0.55 -16.91 -8.56
CA LEU A 182 0.53 -16.22 -7.85
C LEU A 182 1.40 -15.40 -8.81
N ILE A 183 1.65 -15.94 -10.00
CA ILE A 183 2.41 -15.23 -11.05
C ILE A 183 1.59 -14.03 -11.54
N GLU A 184 0.27 -14.17 -11.65
CA GLU A 184 -0.62 -13.06 -11.97
C GLU A 184 -0.64 -11.98 -10.88
N ALA A 185 -0.70 -12.36 -9.60
CA ALA A 185 -0.63 -11.41 -8.49
C ALA A 185 0.71 -10.66 -8.44
N GLU A 186 1.83 -11.35 -8.59
CA GLU A 186 3.16 -10.72 -8.60
C GLU A 186 3.36 -9.83 -9.84
N ARG A 187 2.80 -10.21 -11.00
CA ARG A 187 2.80 -9.38 -12.21
C ARG A 187 2.07 -8.04 -11.99
N ASN A 188 0.90 -8.09 -11.36
CA ASN A 188 0.13 -6.87 -11.08
C ASN A 188 0.86 -6.00 -10.05
N TYR A 189 1.39 -6.62 -8.98
CA TYR A 189 2.19 -5.93 -7.97
C TYR A 189 3.43 -5.25 -8.56
N LEU A 190 4.15 -5.91 -9.49
CA LEU A 190 5.31 -5.35 -10.18
C LEU A 190 4.96 -4.04 -10.89
N PHE A 191 3.87 -4.03 -11.66
CA PHE A 191 3.44 -2.83 -12.37
C PHE A 191 3.00 -1.73 -11.39
N ASP A 192 2.20 -2.06 -10.38
CA ASP A 192 1.71 -1.08 -9.41
C ASP A 192 2.85 -0.46 -8.60
N PHE A 193 3.84 -1.25 -8.17
CA PHE A 193 5.02 -0.73 -7.46
C PHE A 193 5.82 0.26 -8.31
N ILE A 194 6.06 -0.05 -9.59
CA ILE A 194 6.79 0.84 -10.50
C ILE A 194 5.95 2.09 -10.80
N LYS A 195 4.68 1.89 -11.15
CA LYS A 195 3.71 2.95 -11.45
C LYS A 195 3.65 3.93 -10.28
N ASP A 196 3.36 3.46 -9.08
CA ASP A 196 3.26 4.31 -7.91
C ASP A 196 4.62 4.96 -7.61
N GLY A 197 5.74 4.26 -7.81
CA GLY A 197 7.08 4.82 -7.66
C GLY A 197 7.40 6.00 -8.59
N ILE A 198 6.87 6.03 -9.82
CA ILE A 198 7.13 7.11 -10.80
C ILE A 198 5.97 8.11 -10.96
N LEU A 199 4.76 7.73 -10.56
CA LEU A 199 3.59 8.61 -10.51
C LEU A 199 3.52 9.38 -9.20
N THR A 200 4.11 8.86 -8.11
CA THR A 200 4.19 9.60 -6.84
C THR A 200 5.12 10.79 -7.02
N PRO A 201 4.62 12.04 -6.97
CA PRO A 201 5.44 13.23 -7.19
C PRO A 201 6.67 13.22 -6.27
N TYR A 202 7.89 13.26 -6.85
CA TYR A 202 9.12 13.50 -6.06
C TYR A 202 9.31 14.99 -5.73
N ILE A 203 8.43 15.84 -6.24
CA ILE A 203 8.35 17.23 -5.85
C ILE A 203 7.25 17.30 -4.80
N ILE A 204 7.63 17.21 -3.54
CA ILE A 204 6.94 18.01 -2.53
C ILE A 204 7.21 19.44 -2.98
N GLU A 205 6.37 19.98 -3.87
CA GLU A 205 6.26 21.42 -3.92
C GLU A 205 5.86 21.75 -2.50
N LYS A 206 6.71 22.51 -1.79
CA LYS A 206 6.38 22.99 -0.45
C LYS A 206 5.27 24.04 -0.61
N GLN A 207 4.08 23.59 -1.02
CA GLN A 207 2.92 24.41 -1.33
C GLN A 207 2.41 25.13 -0.09
N LEU A 208 2.84 24.65 1.08
CA LEU A 208 2.59 25.24 2.39
C LEU A 208 3.88 25.76 3.03
N ASP A 209 4.94 26.05 2.26
CA ASP A 209 6.18 26.64 2.79
C ASP A 209 5.87 27.93 3.54
N GLY A 210 6.49 28.09 4.71
CA GLY A 210 6.26 29.24 5.59
C GLY A 210 4.89 29.27 6.29
N LYS A 211 4.00 28.29 6.06
CA LYS A 211 2.73 28.18 6.78
C LYS A 211 2.89 27.35 8.05
N THR A 212 2.35 27.85 9.16
CA THR A 212 2.27 27.13 10.42
C THR A 212 0.86 26.63 10.64
N ILE A 213 0.70 25.31 10.77
CA ILE A 213 -0.58 24.63 10.91
C ILE A 213 -0.66 24.02 12.30
N LEU A 214 -1.70 24.38 13.06
CA LEU A 214 -2.05 23.70 14.29
C LEU A 214 -2.97 22.52 14.00
N LEU A 215 -2.55 21.31 14.37
CA LEU A 215 -3.34 20.10 14.22
C LEU A 215 -3.76 19.54 15.57
N THR A 216 -5.07 19.45 15.81
CA THR A 216 -5.62 18.83 17.03
C THR A 216 -5.80 17.32 16.86
N ARG A 217 -5.34 16.52 17.85
CA ARG A 217 -5.42 15.05 17.82
C ARG A 217 -5.55 14.40 19.19
N THR A 218 -5.57 13.06 19.24
CA THR A 218 -5.40 12.26 20.48
C THR A 218 -3.91 11.91 20.68
N LEU A 219 -3.44 11.85 21.93
CA LEU A 219 -2.03 11.51 22.28
C LEU A 219 -1.51 10.18 21.70
N SER A 220 -2.40 9.19 21.47
CA SER A 220 -2.04 7.82 21.08
C SER A 220 -2.06 7.54 19.58
N GLN A 221 -2.51 8.48 18.75
CA GLN A 221 -2.47 8.31 17.29
C GLN A 221 -1.09 8.78 16.79
N SER A 222 -0.47 8.02 15.86
CA SER A 222 0.88 8.24 15.33
C SER A 222 0.96 9.26 14.18
N ASP A 223 2.18 9.66 13.83
CA ASP A 223 2.66 10.82 13.06
C ASP A 223 2.09 11.05 11.63
N GLU A 224 1.22 10.19 11.12
CA GLU A 224 0.82 10.18 9.71
C GLU A 224 0.15 11.48 9.23
N SER A 225 -0.74 12.05 10.03
CA SER A 225 -1.43 13.30 9.64
C SER A 225 -0.51 14.53 9.66
N SER A 226 0.41 14.60 10.62
CA SER A 226 1.45 15.64 10.63
C SER A 226 2.43 15.44 9.48
N LEU A 227 2.79 14.20 9.16
CA LEU A 227 3.70 13.89 8.07
C LEU A 227 3.18 14.39 6.73
N LEU A 228 1.87 14.30 6.44
CA LEU A 228 1.33 14.80 5.17
C LEU A 228 1.41 16.33 5.05
N PHE A 229 1.12 17.07 6.11
CA PHE A 229 1.26 18.53 6.11
C PHE A 229 2.74 18.97 6.08
N THR A 230 3.60 18.31 6.86
CA THR A 230 5.05 18.54 6.83
C THR A 230 5.64 18.20 5.45
N SER A 231 5.15 17.12 4.84
CA SER A 231 5.48 16.72 3.47
C SER A 231 4.80 17.60 2.42
N ALA A 232 4.04 18.62 2.79
CA ALA A 232 3.60 19.69 1.90
C ALA A 232 4.34 21.01 2.19
N GLY A 233 5.35 20.98 3.08
CA GLY A 233 6.18 22.14 3.44
C GLY A 233 5.74 22.91 4.69
N ALA A 234 4.62 22.54 5.32
CA ALA A 234 4.12 23.27 6.48
C ALA A 234 4.94 22.97 7.74
N LYS A 235 5.08 23.98 8.60
CA LYS A 235 5.43 23.78 10.01
C LYS A 235 4.18 23.29 10.74
N VAL A 236 4.22 22.09 11.30
CA VAL A 236 3.05 21.51 11.98
C VAL A 236 3.26 21.55 13.49
N ILE A 237 2.36 22.22 14.21
CA ILE A 237 2.28 22.15 15.67
C ILE A 237 1.17 21.15 15.99
N VAL A 238 1.55 20.02 16.58
CA VAL A 238 0.59 19.00 17.00
C VAL A 238 0.17 19.28 18.43
N LEU A 239 -1.12 19.49 18.65
CA LEU A 239 -1.70 19.68 19.98
C LEU A 239 -2.66 18.52 20.28
N PRO A 240 -2.26 17.59 21.15
CA PRO A 240 -3.19 16.62 21.69
C PRO A 240 -4.28 17.32 22.51
N THR A 241 -5.55 17.07 22.19
CA THR A 241 -6.73 17.61 22.90
C THR A 241 -7.51 16.52 23.62
N LEU A 242 -7.12 15.26 23.41
CA LEU A 242 -7.72 14.07 23.98
C LEU A 242 -6.61 13.10 24.39
N LYS A 243 -6.83 12.38 25.48
CA LYS A 243 -5.99 11.31 25.99
C LYS A 243 -6.87 10.10 26.30
N ILE A 244 -6.42 8.93 25.85
CA ILE A 244 -7.03 7.68 26.25
C ILE A 244 -6.33 7.20 27.54
N VAL A 245 -7.09 7.03 28.60
CA VAL A 245 -6.61 6.61 29.92
C VAL A 245 -7.36 5.37 30.39
N PRO A 246 -6.89 4.66 31.44
CA PRO A 246 -7.71 3.64 32.11
C PRO A 246 -9.06 4.22 32.58
N PRO A 247 -10.10 3.38 32.71
CA PRO A 247 -11.39 3.78 33.26
C PRO A 247 -11.24 4.20 34.73
N SER A 248 -12.23 4.93 35.24
CA SER A 248 -12.24 5.38 36.64
C SER A 248 -12.22 4.20 37.63
N SER A 249 -12.79 3.07 37.21
CA SER A 249 -12.78 1.81 37.94
C SER A 249 -12.78 0.62 36.99
N TRP A 250 -11.90 -0.35 37.26
CA TRP A 250 -11.88 -1.63 36.56
C TRP A 250 -12.89 -2.65 37.10
N LYS A 251 -13.60 -2.35 38.21
CA LYS A 251 -14.40 -3.34 38.94
C LYS A 251 -15.37 -4.12 38.06
N LYS A 252 -16.16 -3.44 37.23
CA LYS A 252 -17.12 -4.11 36.32
C LYS A 252 -16.44 -5.00 35.28
N CYS A 253 -15.31 -4.56 34.75
CA CYS A 253 -14.52 -5.33 33.80
C CYS A 253 -13.92 -6.56 34.49
N ASP A 254 -13.32 -6.38 35.68
CA ASP A 254 -12.73 -7.48 36.46
C ASP A 254 -13.78 -8.50 36.90
N ASP A 255 -14.98 -8.05 37.27
CA ASP A 255 -16.08 -8.94 37.61
C ASP A 255 -16.55 -9.72 36.37
N ALA A 256 -16.66 -9.08 35.21
CA ALA A 256 -16.96 -9.78 33.95
C ALA A 256 -15.84 -10.74 33.51
N ILE A 257 -14.57 -10.42 33.81
CA ILE A 257 -13.42 -11.28 33.50
C ILE A 257 -13.46 -12.58 34.35
N LYS A 258 -13.96 -12.53 35.59
CA LYS A 258 -14.13 -13.76 36.41
C LYS A 258 -15.13 -14.72 35.78
N ASP A 259 -16.19 -14.17 35.21
CA ASP A 259 -17.27 -14.92 34.56
C ASP A 259 -17.07 -15.01 33.03
N ILE A 260 -15.82 -14.84 32.55
CA ILE A 260 -15.55 -14.64 31.12
C ILE A 260 -16.02 -15.82 30.25
N LEU A 261 -15.91 -17.05 30.79
CA LEU A 261 -16.33 -18.29 30.13
C LEU A 261 -17.85 -18.43 30.02
N GLU A 262 -18.64 -17.59 30.71
CA GLU A 262 -20.10 -17.58 30.62
C GLU A 262 -20.63 -16.70 29.48
N PHE A 263 -19.77 -15.97 28.77
CA PHE A 263 -20.19 -15.13 27.64
C PHE A 263 -20.20 -15.93 26.34
N ASP A 264 -21.25 -15.72 25.54
CA ASP A 264 -21.37 -16.31 24.20
C ASP A 264 -20.66 -15.45 23.14
N SER A 265 -20.69 -14.12 23.34
CA SER A 265 -20.27 -13.15 22.33
C SER A 265 -19.56 -11.95 22.96
N ILE A 266 -18.66 -11.32 22.20
CA ILE A 266 -17.97 -10.09 22.60
C ILE A 266 -18.16 -9.05 21.50
N ILE A 267 -18.64 -7.85 21.84
CA ILE A 267 -18.85 -6.76 20.89
C ILE A 267 -17.82 -5.66 21.15
N PHE A 268 -16.91 -5.45 20.20
CA PHE A 268 -15.97 -4.35 20.21
C PHE A 268 -16.45 -3.19 19.34
N SER A 269 -16.76 -2.05 19.99
CA SER A 269 -17.20 -0.84 19.30
C SER A 269 -16.06 0.07 18.84
N SER A 270 -14.84 -0.15 19.31
CA SER A 270 -13.67 0.66 18.93
C SER A 270 -12.35 -0.11 19.06
N VAL A 271 -11.34 0.35 18.32
CA VAL A 271 -9.94 -0.11 18.43
C VAL A 271 -9.44 -0.01 19.87
N ASN A 272 -9.80 1.08 20.58
CA ASN A 272 -9.39 1.28 21.96
C ASN A 272 -10.03 0.26 22.91
N ALA A 273 -11.29 -0.13 22.68
CA ALA A 273 -11.95 -1.16 23.47
C ALA A 273 -11.23 -2.50 23.37
N VAL A 274 -10.81 -2.90 22.15
CA VAL A 274 -10.02 -4.12 21.92
C VAL A 274 -8.72 -4.06 22.73
N ARG A 275 -7.90 -3.03 22.50
CA ARG A 275 -6.57 -2.91 23.12
C ARG A 275 -6.60 -2.89 24.64
N TRP A 276 -7.50 -2.10 25.22
CA TRP A 276 -7.56 -1.95 26.67
C TRP A 276 -8.18 -3.15 27.36
N PHE A 277 -9.14 -3.82 26.74
CA PHE A 277 -9.68 -5.07 27.26
C PHE A 277 -8.62 -6.18 27.26
N LEU A 278 -7.89 -6.36 26.15
CA LEU A 278 -6.79 -7.34 26.07
C LEU A 278 -5.68 -7.03 27.07
N LYS A 279 -5.30 -5.75 27.20
CA LYS A 279 -4.33 -5.32 28.21
C LYS A 279 -4.80 -5.63 29.64
N ARG A 280 -6.11 -5.58 29.90
CA ARG A 280 -6.66 -5.96 31.20
C ARG A 280 -6.67 -7.48 31.42
N LEU A 281 -6.94 -8.28 30.39
CA LEU A 281 -6.79 -9.74 30.46
C LEU A 281 -5.33 -10.13 30.75
N GLU A 282 -4.37 -9.49 30.07
CA GLU A 282 -2.94 -9.70 30.30
C GLU A 282 -2.52 -9.34 31.74
N TYR A 283 -3.05 -8.25 32.29
CA TYR A 283 -2.82 -7.87 33.69
C TYR A 283 -3.27 -8.95 34.69
N HIS A 284 -4.32 -9.71 34.37
CA HIS A 284 -4.79 -10.85 35.17
C HIS A 284 -4.11 -12.17 34.79
N GLU A 285 -3.07 -12.14 33.94
CA GLU A 285 -2.35 -13.30 33.42
C GLU A 285 -3.26 -14.31 32.68
N LEU A 286 -4.41 -13.85 32.19
CA LEU A 286 -5.39 -14.68 31.49
C LEU A 286 -5.09 -14.71 29.99
N LYS A 287 -4.70 -15.89 29.50
CA LYS A 287 -4.62 -16.17 28.06
C LYS A 287 -5.97 -16.73 27.60
N LEU A 288 -6.86 -15.83 27.23
CA LEU A 288 -8.17 -16.21 26.70
C LEU A 288 -8.03 -16.57 25.21
N ASP A 289 -8.44 -17.78 24.85
CA ASP A 289 -8.64 -18.11 23.44
C ASP A 289 -9.94 -17.47 22.96
N LEU A 290 -9.81 -16.30 22.36
CA LEU A 290 -10.93 -15.53 21.84
C LEU A 290 -11.59 -16.18 20.61
N SER A 291 -10.98 -17.21 20.01
CA SER A 291 -11.61 -17.97 18.91
C SER A 291 -12.82 -18.79 19.35
N ALA A 292 -12.98 -19.02 20.65
CA ALA A 292 -14.14 -19.69 21.23
C ALA A 292 -15.39 -18.79 21.35
N TYR A 293 -15.27 -17.49 21.10
CA TYR A 293 -16.35 -16.51 21.24
C TYR A 293 -16.82 -16.02 19.88
N ASP A 294 -18.10 -15.67 19.80
CA ASP A 294 -18.63 -14.93 18.65
C ASP A 294 -18.23 -13.44 18.79
N VAL A 295 -17.10 -13.06 18.18
CA VAL A 295 -16.56 -11.70 18.27
C VAL A 295 -17.11 -10.83 17.15
N ILE A 296 -17.71 -9.70 17.53
CA ILE A 296 -18.33 -8.74 16.62
C ILE A 296 -17.53 -7.44 16.68
N ALA A 297 -17.03 -7.00 15.53
CA ALA A 297 -16.39 -5.69 15.40
C ALA A 297 -17.36 -4.73 14.70
N VAL A 298 -17.68 -3.60 15.34
CA VAL A 298 -18.67 -2.65 14.80
C VAL A 298 -18.22 -2.01 13.48
N GLY A 299 -16.91 -1.94 13.20
CA GLY A 299 -16.43 -1.39 11.95
C GLY A 299 -15.06 -1.92 11.51
N PRO A 300 -14.67 -1.63 10.25
CA PRO A 300 -13.49 -2.25 9.62
C PRO A 300 -12.17 -1.98 10.35
N LYS A 301 -12.02 -0.81 10.97
CA LYS A 301 -10.81 -0.49 11.75
C LYS A 301 -10.69 -1.34 13.01
N THR A 302 -11.82 -1.60 13.67
CA THR A 302 -11.86 -2.46 14.86
C THR A 302 -11.62 -3.92 14.47
N GLU A 303 -12.17 -4.38 13.34
CA GLU A 303 -11.90 -5.71 12.78
C GLU A 303 -10.41 -5.90 12.47
N ALA A 304 -9.80 -4.91 11.81
CA ALA A 304 -8.37 -4.94 11.52
C ALA A 304 -7.53 -5.07 12.79
N GLU A 305 -7.87 -4.33 13.86
CA GLU A 305 -7.20 -4.48 15.17
C GLU A 305 -7.44 -5.86 15.79
N CYS A 306 -8.65 -6.41 15.74
CA CYS A 306 -8.89 -7.78 16.21
C CYS A 306 -7.97 -8.76 15.47
N LYS A 307 -7.86 -8.64 14.15
CA LYS A 307 -7.02 -9.52 13.32
C LYS A 307 -5.53 -9.39 13.65
N THR A 308 -5.01 -8.20 13.92
CA THR A 308 -3.59 -8.02 14.32
C THR A 308 -3.30 -8.67 15.67
N GLN A 309 -4.29 -8.74 16.55
CA GLN A 309 -4.22 -9.42 17.85
C GLN A 309 -4.53 -10.92 17.76
N GLY A 310 -4.70 -11.48 16.55
CA GLY A 310 -5.01 -12.89 16.34
C GLY A 310 -6.46 -13.30 16.66
N ILE A 311 -7.37 -12.33 16.80
CA ILE A 311 -8.78 -12.56 17.11
C ILE A 311 -9.56 -12.72 15.81
N HIS A 312 -10.31 -13.84 15.70
CA HIS A 312 -11.25 -14.04 14.61
C HIS A 312 -12.51 -13.21 14.85
N VAL A 313 -12.89 -12.38 13.87
CA VAL A 313 -14.14 -11.61 13.90
C VAL A 313 -15.18 -12.36 13.09
N SER A 314 -16.31 -12.66 13.69
CA SER A 314 -17.38 -13.42 13.06
C SER A 314 -18.09 -12.62 11.97
N PHE A 315 -18.37 -11.33 12.24
CA PHE A 315 -18.88 -10.41 11.24
C PHE A 315 -18.62 -8.95 11.61
N VAL A 316 -18.71 -8.10 10.59
CA VAL A 316 -18.79 -6.65 10.69
C VAL A 316 -20.13 -6.23 10.08
N PRO A 317 -20.98 -5.45 10.78
CA PRO A 317 -22.29 -5.07 10.25
C PRO A 317 -22.15 -4.18 9.01
N LYS A 318 -23.13 -4.22 8.10
CA LYS A 318 -23.13 -3.34 6.91
C LYS A 318 -23.16 -1.86 7.26
N GLU A 319 -23.93 -1.52 8.30
CA GLU A 319 -23.92 -0.19 8.91
C GLU A 319 -23.00 -0.22 10.13
N PHE A 320 -21.94 0.59 10.14
CA PHE A 320 -20.93 0.59 11.21
C PHE A 320 -21.40 1.31 12.48
N SER A 321 -22.51 0.85 13.05
CA SER A 321 -23.20 1.46 14.19
C SER A 321 -23.81 0.39 15.10
N SER A 322 -24.20 0.79 16.32
CA SER A 322 -24.95 -0.07 17.24
C SER A 322 -26.20 -0.65 16.58
N ILE A 323 -26.92 0.16 15.80
CA ILE A 323 -28.14 -0.26 15.09
C ILE A 323 -27.82 -1.29 14.00
N GLY A 324 -26.69 -1.12 13.30
CA GLY A 324 -26.24 -2.08 12.30
C GLY A 324 -25.93 -3.45 12.90
N VAL A 325 -25.28 -3.49 14.06
CA VAL A 325 -25.07 -4.74 14.81
C VAL A 325 -26.40 -5.41 15.13
N ILE A 326 -27.37 -4.65 15.67
CA ILE A 326 -28.70 -5.18 15.98
C ILE A 326 -29.38 -5.75 14.74
N ASN A 327 -29.32 -5.06 13.60
CA ASN A 327 -29.95 -5.50 12.36
C ASN A 327 -29.36 -6.82 11.82
N GLU A 328 -28.05 -7.04 11.94
CA GLU A 328 -27.40 -8.27 11.48
C GLU A 328 -27.68 -9.47 12.40
N ILE A 329 -27.85 -9.21 13.71
CA ILE A 329 -28.21 -10.23 14.70
C ILE A 329 -29.71 -10.55 14.67
N LYS A 330 -30.52 -9.60 14.20
CA LYS A 330 -31.98 -9.73 14.12
C LYS A 330 -32.37 -10.90 13.22
N GLY A 331 -32.99 -11.91 13.81
CA GLY A 331 -33.36 -13.16 13.12
C GLY A 331 -32.58 -14.38 13.60
N GLN A 332 -31.51 -14.19 14.38
CA GLN A 332 -30.85 -15.25 15.12
C GLN A 332 -31.54 -15.46 16.48
N ASN A 333 -31.47 -16.68 17.02
CA ASN A 333 -31.92 -16.93 18.38
C ASN A 333 -30.86 -16.45 19.38
N ILE A 334 -31.07 -15.25 19.92
CA ILE A 334 -30.20 -14.63 20.93
C ILE A 334 -30.82 -14.57 22.33
N ILE A 335 -32.00 -15.19 22.52
CA ILE A 335 -32.67 -15.21 23.81
C ILE A 335 -31.79 -15.94 24.82
N GLY A 336 -31.48 -15.27 25.94
CA GLY A 336 -30.64 -15.79 27.01
C GLY A 336 -29.13 -15.74 26.73
N LYS A 337 -28.69 -15.38 25.51
CA LYS A 337 -27.26 -15.28 25.18
C LYS A 337 -26.63 -14.10 25.91
N ARG A 338 -25.43 -14.30 26.44
CA ARG A 338 -24.66 -13.29 27.20
C ARG A 338 -23.66 -12.59 26.29
N PHE A 339 -23.80 -11.27 26.20
CA PHE A 339 -22.93 -10.43 25.36
C PHE A 339 -22.03 -9.58 26.25
N LEU A 340 -20.71 -9.73 26.15
CA LEU A 340 -19.77 -8.80 26.78
C LEU A 340 -19.52 -7.62 25.84
N ILE A 341 -19.62 -6.40 26.37
CA ILE A 341 -19.46 -5.17 25.58
C ILE A 341 -18.41 -4.29 26.24
N PRO A 342 -17.13 -4.42 25.88
CA PRO A 342 -16.10 -3.47 26.31
C PRO A 342 -16.27 -2.10 25.64
N HIS A 343 -16.27 -1.02 26.42
CA HIS A 343 -16.52 0.34 25.91
C HIS A 343 -15.74 1.44 26.66
N SER A 344 -15.87 2.71 26.21
CA SER A 344 -15.36 3.90 26.92
C SER A 344 -16.18 4.21 28.17
N GLU A 345 -15.65 4.83 29.22
CA GLU A 345 -16.36 5.17 30.48
C GLU A 345 -17.80 5.69 30.27
N ILE A 346 -17.99 6.67 29.35
CA ILE A 346 -19.30 7.26 29.03
C ILE A 346 -20.30 6.23 28.49
N GLY A 347 -19.82 5.23 27.74
CA GLY A 347 -20.62 4.21 27.09
C GLY A 347 -21.63 4.75 26.07
N ARG A 348 -22.40 3.83 25.48
CA ARG A 348 -23.59 4.15 24.68
C ARG A 348 -24.70 3.16 25.04
N PRO A 349 -25.78 3.62 25.71
CA PRO A 349 -26.79 2.71 26.25
C PRO A 349 -27.60 2.02 25.15
N GLU A 350 -27.68 2.60 23.95
CA GLU A 350 -28.56 2.11 22.89
C GLU A 350 -28.32 0.64 22.52
N LEU A 351 -27.05 0.21 22.46
CA LEU A 351 -26.72 -1.19 22.12
C LEU A 351 -27.19 -2.16 23.22
N VAL A 352 -27.00 -1.77 24.49
CA VAL A 352 -27.38 -2.56 25.66
C VAL A 352 -28.90 -2.69 25.71
N ASP A 353 -29.61 -1.58 25.54
CA ASP A 353 -31.07 -1.52 25.59
C ASP A 353 -31.71 -2.38 24.49
N GLU A 354 -31.21 -2.29 23.25
CA GLU A 354 -31.76 -3.06 22.12
C GLU A 354 -31.46 -4.56 22.23
N LEU A 355 -30.25 -4.96 22.66
CA LEU A 355 -29.96 -6.38 22.92
C LEU A 355 -30.86 -6.95 24.03
N THR A 356 -31.07 -6.17 25.09
CA THR A 356 -31.97 -6.55 26.20
C THR A 356 -33.41 -6.74 25.70
N LYS A 357 -33.91 -5.84 24.85
CA LYS A 357 -35.26 -5.95 24.25
C LYS A 357 -35.42 -7.20 23.39
N LEU A 358 -34.35 -7.68 22.75
CA LEU A 358 -34.34 -8.91 21.96
C LEU A 358 -34.17 -10.18 22.83
N GLY A 359 -34.12 -10.04 24.15
CA GLY A 359 -34.04 -11.15 25.09
C GLY A 359 -32.62 -11.63 25.40
N ALA A 360 -31.59 -10.95 24.91
CA ALA A 360 -30.21 -11.22 25.29
C ALA A 360 -29.86 -10.64 26.67
N LEU A 361 -28.69 -11.02 27.19
CA LEU A 361 -28.15 -10.61 28.49
C LEU A 361 -26.83 -9.81 28.29
N PRO A 362 -26.90 -8.54 27.86
CA PRO A 362 -25.71 -7.73 27.64
C PRO A 362 -25.06 -7.26 28.95
N VAL A 363 -23.74 -7.36 29.03
CA VAL A 363 -22.91 -6.86 30.12
C VAL A 363 -21.94 -5.82 29.57
N SER A 364 -22.21 -4.56 29.89
CA SER A 364 -21.44 -3.40 29.43
C SER A 364 -20.34 -3.08 30.43
N VAL A 365 -19.08 -3.11 30.00
CA VAL A 365 -17.91 -2.87 30.86
C VAL A 365 -17.03 -1.73 30.36
N PRO A 366 -16.76 -0.70 31.19
CA PRO A 366 -15.80 0.34 30.83
C PRO A 366 -14.39 -0.22 30.87
N VAL A 367 -13.62 -0.01 29.81
CA VAL A 367 -12.22 -0.47 29.70
C VAL A 367 -11.24 0.65 29.38
N TYR A 368 -11.73 1.84 29.05
CA TYR A 368 -10.91 3.04 28.91
C TYR A 368 -11.76 4.27 29.15
N ASP A 369 -11.13 5.42 29.40
CA ASP A 369 -11.77 6.72 29.38
C ASP A 369 -11.07 7.66 28.39
N VAL A 370 -11.76 8.71 27.99
CA VAL A 370 -11.28 9.75 27.11
C VAL A 370 -11.32 11.08 27.84
N VAL A 371 -10.15 11.58 28.22
CA VAL A 371 -10.01 12.81 29.02
C VAL A 371 -9.22 13.88 28.27
N VAL A 372 -9.29 15.12 28.73
CA VAL A 372 -8.39 16.19 28.29
C VAL A 372 -6.99 15.92 28.87
N PRO A 373 -5.90 16.05 28.09
CA PRO A 373 -4.54 15.92 28.63
C PRO A 373 -4.24 16.94 29.73
N GLU A 374 -3.42 16.55 30.71
CA GLU A 374 -2.97 17.49 31.75
C GLU A 374 -2.01 18.55 31.15
N PRO A 375 -1.94 19.77 31.72
CA PRO A 375 -1.14 20.86 31.15
C PRO A 375 0.34 20.53 30.90
N ASN A 376 0.95 19.71 31.75
CA ASN A 376 2.33 19.25 31.60
C ASN A 376 2.53 18.29 30.43
N GLU A 377 1.49 17.57 30.00
CA GLU A 377 1.57 16.62 28.87
C GLU A 377 1.53 17.32 27.51
N ILE A 378 1.11 18.59 27.48
CA ILE A 378 0.99 19.42 26.28
C ILE A 378 1.81 20.70 26.38
N GLU A 379 2.73 20.79 27.35
CA GLU A 379 3.54 21.98 27.63
C GLU A 379 4.40 22.40 26.43
N ASP A 380 4.96 21.42 25.71
CA ASP A 380 5.76 21.66 24.50
C ASP A 380 4.89 22.28 23.39
N SER A 381 3.71 21.72 23.13
CA SER A 381 2.76 22.24 22.14
C SER A 381 2.31 23.65 22.52
N ILE A 382 2.00 23.90 23.79
CA ILE A 382 1.61 25.22 24.30
C ILE A 382 2.76 26.23 24.13
N SER A 383 3.99 25.82 24.40
CA SER A 383 5.17 26.67 24.25
C SER A 383 5.42 27.04 22.79
N GLN A 384 5.22 26.09 21.86
CA GLN A 384 5.27 26.36 20.43
C GLN A 384 4.16 27.33 19.98
N LEU A 385 2.94 27.20 20.49
CA LEU A 385 1.84 28.12 20.17
C LEU A 385 2.10 29.55 20.65
N LYS A 386 2.87 29.76 21.72
CA LYS A 386 3.21 31.10 22.22
C LYS A 386 4.23 31.84 21.35
N VAL A 387 5.10 31.12 20.65
CA VAL A 387 6.23 31.70 19.88
C VAL A 387 6.02 31.67 18.38
N ASN A 388 4.94 31.04 17.89
CA ASN A 388 4.62 30.95 16.48
C ASN A 388 3.25 31.53 16.19
N THR A 389 3.14 32.29 15.11
CA THR A 389 1.84 32.64 14.51
C THR A 389 1.25 31.39 13.85
N ILE A 390 -0.06 31.19 13.97
CA ILE A 390 -0.77 30.07 13.36
C ILE A 390 -1.50 30.58 12.12
N ASP A 391 -1.19 30.00 10.96
CA ASP A 391 -1.87 30.32 9.70
C ASP A 391 -3.17 29.52 9.53
N LEU A 392 -3.25 28.34 10.16
CA LEU A 392 -4.41 27.45 10.03
C LEU A 392 -4.61 26.58 11.27
N TYR A 393 -5.85 26.53 11.75
CA TYR A 393 -6.32 25.62 12.78
C TYR A 393 -7.06 24.44 12.16
N VAL A 394 -6.64 23.22 12.47
CA VAL A 394 -7.24 21.99 11.96
C VAL A 394 -7.90 21.20 13.09
N PHE A 395 -9.20 20.93 12.92
CA PHE A 395 -9.99 20.11 13.82
C PHE A 395 -10.48 18.83 13.13
N THR A 396 -10.18 17.69 13.77
CA THR A 396 -10.45 16.35 13.24
C THR A 396 -11.70 15.70 13.82
N SER A 397 -12.32 16.33 14.82
CA SER A 397 -13.61 15.90 15.39
C SER A 397 -14.31 17.04 16.13
N PRO A 398 -15.62 16.93 16.44
CA PRO A 398 -16.29 17.88 17.32
C PRO A 398 -15.60 18.03 18.68
N SER A 399 -15.22 16.90 19.30
CA SER A 399 -14.58 16.87 20.63
C SER A 399 -13.22 17.56 20.64
N THR A 400 -12.43 17.47 19.57
CA THR A 400 -11.12 18.14 19.52
C THR A 400 -11.26 19.67 19.55
N PHE A 401 -12.34 20.23 18.99
CA PHE A 401 -12.61 21.66 19.05
C PHE A 401 -13.10 22.10 20.44
N VAL A 402 -14.06 21.38 21.01
CA VAL A 402 -14.59 21.68 22.35
C VAL A 402 -13.48 21.62 23.40
N ASN A 403 -12.65 20.58 23.36
CA ASN A 403 -11.54 20.43 24.29
C ASN A 403 -10.46 21.47 24.07
N TYR A 404 -10.24 21.93 22.83
CA TYR A 404 -9.35 23.06 22.58
C TYR A 404 -9.84 24.32 23.32
N LEU A 405 -11.13 24.64 23.23
CA LEU A 405 -11.71 25.78 23.97
C LEU A 405 -11.52 25.62 25.48
N GLU A 406 -11.68 24.40 26.01
CA GLU A 406 -11.48 24.10 27.43
C GLU A 406 -10.04 24.28 27.88
N ILE A 407 -9.08 23.69 27.15
CA ILE A 407 -7.63 23.79 27.43
C ILE A 407 -7.19 25.25 27.52
N PHE A 408 -7.62 26.08 26.57
CA PHE A 408 -7.27 27.50 26.52
C PHE A 408 -8.24 28.41 27.30
N LYS A 409 -9.26 27.84 27.95
CA LYS A 409 -10.29 28.56 28.73
C LYS A 409 -10.96 29.68 27.92
N ILE A 410 -11.21 29.42 26.64
CA ILE A 410 -11.78 30.39 25.70
C ILE A 410 -13.29 30.49 25.94
N LYS A 411 -13.72 31.65 26.47
CA LYS A 411 -15.15 31.90 26.75
C LYS A 411 -15.93 32.39 25.53
N ASN A 412 -15.26 33.12 24.63
CA ASN A 412 -15.86 33.69 23.43
C ASN A 412 -15.11 33.18 22.19
N ALA A 413 -15.56 32.06 21.64
CA ALA A 413 -14.91 31.43 20.49
C ALA A 413 -14.96 32.32 19.24
N VAL A 414 -16.04 33.08 19.04
CA VAL A 414 -16.20 34.00 17.89
C VAL A 414 -15.13 35.09 17.90
N GLU A 415 -14.89 35.69 19.07
CA GLU A 415 -13.87 36.72 19.22
C GLU A 415 -12.46 36.15 19.07
N TYR A 416 -12.21 34.98 19.68
CA TYR A 416 -10.91 34.30 19.61
C TYR A 416 -10.51 33.95 18.18
N PHE A 417 -11.45 33.44 17.37
CA PHE A 417 -11.19 32.98 16.01
C PHE A 417 -11.53 34.01 14.93
N LYS A 418 -11.80 35.27 15.29
CA LYS A 418 -12.33 36.29 14.36
C LYS A 418 -11.50 36.48 13.10
N ASN A 419 -10.18 36.40 13.22
CA ASN A 419 -9.24 36.58 12.10
C ASN A 419 -8.49 35.30 11.73
N GLU A 420 -8.90 34.17 12.30
CA GLU A 420 -8.20 32.89 12.13
C GLU A 420 -8.80 32.09 10.98
N ILE A 421 -8.00 31.21 10.38
CA ILE A 421 -8.46 30.27 9.35
C ILE A 421 -8.67 28.92 10.03
N ILE A 422 -9.86 28.34 9.86
CA ILE A 422 -10.21 27.05 10.42
C ILE A 422 -10.55 26.07 9.31
N ALA A 423 -9.96 24.87 9.39
CA ALA A 423 -10.32 23.71 8.62
C ALA A 423 -10.94 22.61 9.50
N ALA A 424 -11.98 21.97 8.99
CA ALA A 424 -12.58 20.80 9.62
C ALA A 424 -12.45 19.59 8.68
N ILE A 425 -12.17 18.42 9.24
CA ILE A 425 -12.03 17.18 8.44
C ILE A 425 -13.32 16.79 7.70
N GLY A 426 -14.48 17.23 8.18
CA GLY A 426 -15.77 16.84 7.61
C GLY A 426 -16.97 17.63 8.19
N PRO A 427 -18.18 17.38 7.66
CA PRO A 427 -19.37 18.19 7.90
C PRO A 427 -19.84 18.17 9.36
N THR A 428 -19.70 17.04 10.06
CA THR A 428 -20.07 16.94 11.49
C THR A 428 -19.20 17.86 12.35
N THR A 429 -17.89 17.88 12.10
CA THR A 429 -16.96 18.76 12.80
C THR A 429 -17.21 20.22 12.43
N LYS A 430 -17.46 20.52 11.15
CA LYS A 430 -17.86 21.86 10.70
C LYS A 430 -19.08 22.37 11.46
N LYS A 431 -20.16 21.60 11.48
CA LYS A 431 -21.41 21.97 12.17
C LYS A 431 -21.19 22.21 13.66
N ALA A 432 -20.37 21.37 14.31
CA ALA A 432 -20.05 21.55 15.71
C ALA A 432 -19.32 22.87 15.98
N ILE A 433 -18.38 23.27 15.13
CA ILE A 433 -17.67 24.55 15.23
C ILE A 433 -18.62 25.73 14.97
N GLU A 434 -19.45 25.63 13.93
CA GLU A 434 -20.41 26.67 13.56
C GLU A 434 -21.51 26.90 14.61
N ASN A 435 -21.86 25.88 15.42
CA ASN A 435 -22.76 26.04 16.57
C ASN A 435 -22.21 27.00 17.64
N TYR A 436 -20.88 27.22 17.68
CA TYR A 436 -20.25 28.24 18.53
C TYR A 436 -20.13 29.60 17.82
N GLY A 437 -20.74 29.77 16.65
CA GLY A 437 -20.68 31.00 15.84
C GLY A 437 -19.38 31.20 15.08
N VAL A 438 -18.52 30.18 15.02
CA VAL A 438 -17.20 30.25 14.39
C VAL A 438 -17.28 29.74 12.95
N GLN A 439 -16.73 30.50 12.00
CA GLN A 439 -16.75 30.14 10.59
C GLN A 439 -15.64 29.12 10.25
N VAL A 440 -16.01 28.04 9.55
CA VAL A 440 -15.05 27.08 8.98
C VAL A 440 -14.85 27.39 7.50
N LYS A 441 -13.60 27.69 7.10
CA LYS A 441 -13.27 28.08 5.72
C LYS A 441 -12.95 26.90 4.81
N ILE A 442 -12.47 25.79 5.37
CA ILE A 442 -11.96 24.65 4.58
C ILE A 442 -12.60 23.35 5.10
N VAL A 443 -13.24 22.59 4.20
CA VAL A 443 -13.71 21.23 4.45
C VAL A 443 -13.49 20.40 3.20
N PRO A 444 -12.83 19.23 3.28
CA PRO A 444 -12.57 18.37 2.12
C PRO A 444 -13.79 17.53 1.75
N ASP A 445 -13.93 17.23 0.45
CA ASP A 445 -15.05 16.42 -0.06
C ASP A 445 -14.99 14.96 0.37
N ASN A 446 -13.79 14.36 0.41
CA ASN A 446 -13.61 12.93 0.71
C ASN A 446 -13.42 12.62 2.21
N HIS A 447 -13.46 13.64 3.08
CA HIS A 447 -13.31 13.55 4.54
C HIS A 447 -12.10 12.74 5.04
N THR A 448 -11.03 12.70 4.24
CA THR A 448 -9.76 12.06 4.60
C THR A 448 -8.71 13.10 4.97
N ILE A 449 -7.63 12.67 5.66
CA ILE A 449 -6.51 13.56 5.97
C ILE A 449 -5.82 14.03 4.68
N GLN A 450 -5.66 13.16 3.68
CA GLN A 450 -5.08 13.57 2.39
C GLN A 450 -5.94 14.63 1.71
N GLY A 451 -7.26 14.39 1.59
CA GLY A 451 -8.14 15.40 0.98
C GLY A 451 -8.19 16.71 1.76
N LEU A 452 -8.01 16.67 3.08
CA LEU A 452 -7.85 17.87 3.89
C LEU A 452 -6.58 18.64 3.50
N VAL A 453 -5.44 17.97 3.36
CA VAL A 453 -4.18 18.59 2.91
C VAL A 453 -4.37 19.20 1.52
N ASP A 454 -4.96 18.48 0.58
CA ASP A 454 -5.22 18.96 -0.78
C ASP A 454 -6.13 20.21 -0.78
N SER A 455 -7.16 20.22 0.07
CA SER A 455 -8.07 21.36 0.22
C SER A 455 -7.37 22.58 0.82
N VAL A 456 -6.46 22.37 1.77
CA VAL A 456 -5.64 23.42 2.38
C VAL A 456 -4.65 24.01 1.38
N VAL A 457 -3.96 23.15 0.63
CA VAL A 457 -3.08 23.56 -0.49
C VAL A 457 -3.85 24.43 -1.48
N ASN A 458 -5.03 23.97 -1.91
CA ASN A 458 -5.85 24.70 -2.87
C ASN A 458 -6.36 26.04 -2.32
N TYR A 459 -6.63 26.12 -1.01
CA TYR A 459 -7.02 27.36 -0.36
C TYR A 459 -5.87 28.39 -0.42
N PHE A 460 -4.68 28.02 0.04
CA PHE A 460 -3.54 28.95 0.06
C PHE A 460 -3.00 29.29 -1.34
N LYS A 461 -3.19 28.42 -2.34
CA LYS A 461 -2.89 28.73 -3.75
C LYS A 461 -3.80 29.80 -4.35
N LYS A 462 -5.04 29.96 -3.87
CA LYS A 462 -6.00 30.95 -4.40
C LYS A 462 -5.87 32.33 -3.75
N GLU A 463 -5.22 32.42 -2.60
CA GLU A 463 -4.97 33.70 -1.90
C GLU A 463 -3.66 34.38 -2.34
N ASN A 464 -2.75 33.64 -2.97
CA ASN A 464 -1.57 34.18 -3.68
C ASN A 464 -1.91 34.49 -5.14
#